data_AF-A0A9E1S7W3-F1
#
_entry.id   AF-A0A9E1S7W3-F1
#
_cell.length_a   1.000
_cell.length_b   1.000
_cell.length_c   1.000
_cell.angle_alpha   90.00
_cell.angle_beta   90.00
_cell.angle_gamma   90.00
#
_symmetry.space_group_name_H-M   'P 1'
#
loop_
_entity.id
_entity.type
_entity.pdbx_description
1 polymer ?
#
loop_
_entity_poly.entity_id
_entity_poly.type
_entity_poly.pdbx_seq_one_letter_code
_entity_poly.pdbx_strand_id
1 'polypeptide(L)'
;MKKIRFTRIFGISFLMLFSSCKETESHWKSDDMKKVISATSFTNSNMTCRAFRVDDSYPDGEKKLEGNSLHGYEIISDAVGLNLGSWKKLSSIIKDHDTYFHHSVPIDCLFRPGVAFRFSDKHKNQVDLLVCFACNELRYYLGGKVVGQSYFKSQELRFLVKELFPKDDKIQKL
;
A
#
# COMPACT_ATOMS: atom_id res chain seq x y z
N MET A 1 -33.41 52.11 49.85
CA MET A 1 -31.95 52.23 50.04
C MET A 1 -31.34 50.85 50.19
N LYS A 2 -30.35 50.53 49.33
CA LYS A 2 -29.32 49.47 49.38
C LYS A 2 -29.54 48.23 50.28
N LYS A 3 -29.52 47.05 49.66
CA LYS A 3 -28.38 46.08 49.76
C LYS A 3 -28.56 44.94 48.76
N ILE A 4 -27.73 44.95 47.72
CA ILE A 4 -27.55 43.86 46.76
C ILE A 4 -26.80 42.73 47.49
N ARG A 5 -27.35 41.52 47.50
CA ARG A 5 -26.63 40.31 47.93
C ARG A 5 -26.21 39.54 46.68
N PHE A 6 -24.91 39.56 46.44
CA PHE A 6 -24.20 38.68 45.51
C PHE A 6 -24.19 37.26 46.09
N THR A 7 -24.83 36.32 45.42
CA THR A 7 -24.60 34.89 45.67
C THR A 7 -23.89 34.33 44.44
N ARG A 8 -22.60 34.04 44.60
CA ARG A 8 -21.75 33.40 43.59
C ARG A 8 -22.32 32.02 43.27
N ILE A 9 -22.87 31.86 42.07
CA ILE A 9 -23.08 30.54 41.48
C ILE A 9 -21.70 30.05 41.04
N PHE A 10 -21.14 29.12 41.81
CA PHE A 10 -19.97 28.34 41.39
C PHE A 10 -20.41 27.45 40.22
N GLY A 11 -20.33 28.00 39.00
CA GLY A 11 -20.47 27.23 37.77
C GLY A 11 -19.22 26.38 37.59
N ILE A 12 -19.23 25.15 38.10
CA ILE A 12 -18.29 24.12 37.69
C ILE A 12 -18.68 23.73 36.26
N SER A 13 -18.14 24.46 35.28
CA SER A 13 -18.09 23.97 33.90
C SER A 13 -17.16 22.75 33.89
N PHE A 14 -17.76 21.58 34.04
CA PHE A 14 -17.12 20.33 33.71
C PHE A 14 -16.98 20.30 32.18
N LEU A 15 -15.88 20.90 31.69
CA LEU A 15 -15.38 20.70 30.34
C LEU A 15 -15.05 19.21 30.21
N MET A 16 -16.06 18.43 29.81
CA MET A 16 -15.87 17.15 29.18
C MET A 16 -15.08 17.40 27.90
N LEU A 17 -13.75 17.47 28.03
CA LEU A 17 -12.84 17.18 26.95
C LEU A 17 -13.08 15.71 26.62
N PHE A 18 -14.11 15.45 25.81
CA PHE A 18 -14.15 14.26 24.98
C PHE A 18 -12.97 14.40 24.01
N SER A 19 -11.77 14.10 24.51
CA SER A 19 -10.68 13.62 23.70
C SER A 19 -11.20 12.33 23.09
N SER A 20 -11.94 12.47 21.99
CA SER A 20 -12.22 11.40 21.08
C SER A 20 -10.86 10.96 20.58
N CYS A 21 -10.25 10.02 21.30
CA CYS A 21 -9.35 9.07 20.72
C CYS A 21 -10.17 8.40 19.62
N LYS A 22 -10.19 9.01 18.43
CA LYS A 22 -10.41 8.24 17.21
C LYS A 22 -9.30 7.21 17.25
N GLU A 23 -9.63 6.00 17.68
CA GLU A 23 -8.87 4.85 17.27
C GLU A 23 -8.65 5.05 15.78
N THR A 24 -7.39 5.22 15.38
CA THR A 24 -7.02 5.24 13.98
C THR A 24 -7.54 3.93 13.41
N GLU A 25 -8.71 3.96 12.76
CA GLU A 25 -9.19 2.84 11.97
C GLU A 25 -8.02 2.41 11.11
N SER A 26 -7.60 1.16 11.27
CA SER A 26 -6.51 0.63 10.45
C SER A 26 -6.88 0.91 9.00
N HIS A 27 -5.97 1.48 8.21
CA HIS A 27 -6.22 1.82 6.80
C HIS A 27 -6.82 0.64 6.01
N TRP A 28 -6.52 -0.58 6.46
CA TRP A 28 -7.10 -1.85 6.03
C TRP A 28 -8.63 -1.97 6.12
N LYS A 29 -9.30 -1.20 6.99
CA LYS A 29 -10.76 -1.22 7.16
C LYS A 29 -11.50 -0.22 6.26
N SER A 30 -10.79 0.67 5.57
CA SER A 30 -11.38 1.67 4.68
C SER A 30 -12.13 1.01 3.50
N ASP A 31 -13.15 1.69 2.98
CA ASP A 31 -13.91 1.20 1.82
C ASP A 31 -13.04 1.07 0.57
N ASP A 32 -12.03 1.90 0.42
CA ASP A 32 -11.08 1.80 -0.68
C ASP A 32 -10.18 0.56 -0.53
N MET A 33 -9.74 0.21 0.68
CA MET A 33 -9.04 -1.06 0.89
C MET A 33 -9.94 -2.27 0.70
N LYS A 34 -11.24 -2.21 1.02
CA LYS A 34 -12.18 -3.29 0.66
C LYS A 34 -12.25 -3.50 -0.85
N LYS A 35 -12.24 -2.43 -1.65
CA LYS A 35 -12.17 -2.51 -3.12
C LYS A 35 -10.86 -3.14 -3.59
N VAL A 36 -9.74 -2.76 -2.98
CA VAL A 36 -8.42 -3.35 -3.26
C VAL A 36 -8.45 -4.86 -3.00
N ILE A 37 -8.88 -5.30 -1.81
CA ILE A 37 -8.94 -6.73 -1.47
C ILE A 37 -9.86 -7.52 -2.39
N SER A 38 -10.98 -6.92 -2.82
CA SER A 38 -11.89 -7.53 -3.80
C SER A 38 -11.23 -7.66 -5.18
N ALA A 39 -10.52 -6.63 -5.64
CA ALA A 39 -9.82 -6.61 -6.93
C ALA A 39 -8.64 -7.59 -6.98
N THR A 40 -7.89 -7.74 -5.89
CA THR A 40 -6.71 -8.62 -5.85
C THR A 40 -7.05 -10.08 -5.52
N SER A 41 -8.30 -10.37 -5.18
CA SER A 41 -8.74 -11.74 -4.83
C SER A 41 -8.56 -12.71 -5.99
N PHE A 42 -8.01 -13.89 -5.73
CA PHE A 42 -7.97 -15.00 -6.70
C PHE A 42 -9.34 -15.42 -7.24
N THR A 43 -10.41 -15.17 -6.49
CA THR A 43 -11.78 -15.47 -6.94
C THR A 43 -12.34 -14.42 -7.90
N ASN A 44 -11.65 -13.30 -8.11
CA ASN A 44 -12.08 -12.25 -9.04
C ASN A 44 -11.60 -12.57 -10.46
N SER A 45 -12.38 -13.38 -11.18
CA SER A 45 -12.07 -13.82 -12.55
C SER A 45 -12.13 -12.72 -13.61
N ASN A 46 -12.66 -11.54 -13.27
CA ASN A 46 -12.73 -10.40 -14.19
C ASN A 46 -11.41 -9.63 -14.28
N MET A 47 -10.51 -9.85 -13.31
CA MET A 47 -9.24 -9.17 -13.24
C MET A 47 -8.15 -9.97 -13.96
N THR A 48 -7.21 -9.23 -14.55
CA THR A 48 -5.91 -9.74 -14.99
C THR A 48 -4.82 -9.13 -14.12
N CYS A 49 -3.72 -9.84 -13.91
CA CYS A 49 -2.59 -9.37 -13.11
C CYS A 49 -1.31 -9.44 -13.92
N ARG A 50 -0.57 -8.33 -13.97
CA ARG A 50 0.75 -8.26 -14.58
C ARG A 50 1.76 -7.73 -13.57
N ALA A 51 2.94 -8.33 -13.55
CA ALA A 51 4.07 -7.84 -12.80
C ALA A 51 5.00 -7.03 -13.70
N PHE A 52 5.57 -5.96 -13.15
CA PHE A 52 6.54 -5.08 -13.80
C PHE A 52 7.77 -4.97 -12.91
N ARG A 53 8.97 -5.01 -13.51
CA ARG A 53 10.17 -4.47 -12.88
C ARG A 53 10.12 -2.95 -13.03
N VAL A 54 10.20 -2.24 -11.91
CA VAL A 54 10.24 -0.77 -11.87
C VAL A 54 11.58 -0.30 -11.33
N ASP A 55 12.09 0.84 -11.80
CA ASP A 55 13.38 1.32 -11.34
C ASP A 55 13.37 1.59 -9.82
N ASP A 56 14.32 0.96 -9.13
CA ASP A 56 14.55 1.08 -7.69
C ASP A 56 15.68 2.05 -7.33
N SER A 57 16.18 2.77 -8.33
CA SER A 57 17.17 3.83 -8.17
C SER A 57 16.54 5.10 -7.58
N TYR A 58 17.38 6.01 -7.09
CA TYR A 58 16.90 7.33 -6.71
C TYR A 58 16.42 8.08 -7.96
N PRO A 59 15.23 8.70 -7.94
CA PRO A 59 14.88 9.63 -8.99
C PRO A 59 15.89 10.78 -8.93
N ASP A 60 16.75 10.90 -9.94
CA ASP A 60 17.49 12.14 -10.19
C ASP A 60 16.42 13.23 -10.31
N GLY A 61 16.34 14.12 -9.32
CA GLY A 61 15.19 14.99 -9.02
C GLY A 61 14.74 15.96 -10.11
N GLU A 62 15.25 15.83 -11.33
CA GLU A 62 14.97 16.69 -12.48
C GLU A 62 14.64 15.93 -13.77
N LYS A 63 14.81 14.59 -13.83
CA LYS A 63 14.43 13.83 -15.02
C LYS A 63 12.92 13.61 -15.04
N LYS A 64 12.22 14.37 -15.89
CA LYS A 64 10.92 13.92 -16.41
C LYS A 64 11.13 12.53 -16.99
N LEU A 65 10.45 11.54 -16.43
CA LEU A 65 10.33 10.22 -17.03
C LEU A 65 9.53 10.37 -18.32
N GLU A 66 10.21 10.59 -19.44
CA GLU A 66 9.60 10.50 -20.76
C GLU A 66 9.47 9.02 -21.13
N GLY A 67 8.29 8.43 -20.89
CA GLY A 67 8.04 7.02 -21.19
C GLY A 67 6.97 6.36 -20.33
N ASN A 68 6.95 5.02 -20.36
CA ASN A 68 6.04 4.18 -19.58
C ASN A 68 6.46 4.18 -18.10
N SER A 69 5.77 4.97 -17.27
CA SER A 69 5.95 4.97 -15.82
C SER A 69 4.69 4.52 -15.09
N LEU A 70 4.87 4.12 -13.83
CA LEU A 70 3.81 3.66 -12.94
C LEU A 70 3.94 4.40 -11.62
N HIS A 71 3.04 5.35 -11.37
CA HIS A 71 3.04 6.25 -10.19
C HIS A 71 4.36 6.98 -9.98
N GLY A 72 5.00 7.43 -11.06
CA GLY A 72 6.27 8.16 -11.02
C GLY A 72 7.52 7.27 -10.97
N TYR A 73 7.38 5.95 -11.08
CA TYR A 73 8.50 5.01 -11.19
C TYR A 73 8.61 4.48 -12.62
N GLU A 74 9.81 4.51 -13.20
CA GLU A 74 10.06 4.02 -14.55
C GLU A 74 9.84 2.50 -14.62
N ILE A 75 9.16 2.02 -15.67
CA ILE A 75 9.07 0.59 -15.94
C ILE A 75 10.28 0.19 -16.77
N ILE A 76 11.11 -0.72 -16.25
CA ILE A 76 12.40 -1.11 -16.86
C ILE A 76 12.39 -2.52 -17.49
N SER A 77 11.25 -3.20 -17.46
CA SER A 77 11.05 -4.49 -18.15
C SER A 77 9.68 -4.59 -18.79
N ASP A 78 9.55 -5.52 -19.73
CA ASP A 78 8.24 -5.96 -20.19
C ASP A 78 7.40 -6.53 -19.04
N ALA A 79 6.08 -6.43 -19.21
CA ALA A 79 5.11 -6.94 -18.24
C ALA A 79 5.06 -8.47 -18.27
N VAL A 80 5.17 -9.10 -17.11
CA VAL A 80 4.99 -10.56 -16.95
C VAL A 80 3.56 -10.83 -16.51
N GLY A 81 2.79 -11.55 -17.35
CA GLY A 81 1.46 -12.00 -16.98
C GLY A 81 1.52 -13.09 -15.90
N LEU A 82 0.72 -12.97 -14.83
CA LEU A 82 0.65 -14.00 -13.80
C LEU A 82 -0.21 -15.17 -14.30
N ASN A 83 0.36 -16.38 -14.25
CA ASN A 83 -0.43 -17.60 -14.39
C ASN A 83 -1.31 -17.83 -13.14
N LEU A 84 -2.23 -18.80 -13.21
CA LEU A 84 -3.16 -19.10 -12.11
C LEU A 84 -2.45 -19.46 -10.79
N GLY A 85 -1.33 -20.17 -10.85
CA GLY A 85 -0.55 -20.53 -9.67
C GLY A 85 0.10 -19.33 -8.99
N SER A 86 0.79 -18.49 -9.77
CA SER A 86 1.39 -17.24 -9.30
C SER A 86 0.35 -16.26 -8.77
N TRP A 87 -0.82 -16.16 -9.42
CA TRP A 87 -1.93 -15.36 -8.90
C TRP A 87 -2.39 -15.87 -7.54
N LYS A 88 -2.67 -17.17 -7.44
CA LYS A 88 -3.15 -17.77 -6.20
C LYS A 88 -2.17 -17.51 -5.05
N LYS A 89 -0.86 -17.67 -5.29
CA LYS A 89 0.20 -17.32 -4.33
C LYS A 89 0.13 -15.85 -3.93
N LEU A 90 0.11 -14.92 -4.90
CA LEU A 90 0.04 -13.48 -4.62
C LEU A 90 -1.21 -13.09 -3.82
N SER A 91 -2.38 -13.58 -4.24
CA SER A 91 -3.64 -13.31 -3.54
C SER A 91 -3.63 -13.87 -2.12
N SER A 92 -2.96 -15.00 -1.87
CA SER A 92 -2.82 -15.56 -0.53
C SER A 92 -1.97 -14.66 0.35
N ILE A 93 -0.81 -14.22 -0.15
CA ILE A 93 0.09 -13.29 0.55
C ILE A 93 -0.65 -11.99 0.89
N ILE A 94 -1.41 -11.44 -0.07
CA ILE A 94 -2.12 -10.17 0.15
C ILE A 94 -3.16 -10.28 1.27
N LYS A 95 -3.83 -11.43 1.40
CA LYS A 95 -4.90 -11.67 2.38
C LYS A 95 -4.37 -12.09 3.76
N ASP A 96 -3.14 -12.58 3.82
CA ASP A 96 -2.56 -13.05 5.06
C ASP A 96 -2.19 -11.86 5.95
N HIS A 97 -2.86 -11.74 7.11
CA HIS A 97 -2.60 -10.66 8.06
C HIS A 97 -1.20 -10.74 8.68
N ASP A 98 -0.61 -11.94 8.78
CA ASP A 98 0.73 -12.14 9.32
C ASP A 98 1.83 -11.68 8.36
N THR A 99 1.47 -11.45 7.09
CA THR A 99 2.37 -10.80 6.13
C THR A 99 2.76 -9.41 6.59
N TYR A 100 1.87 -8.70 7.29
CA TYR A 100 1.98 -7.27 7.52
C TYR A 100 2.36 -6.90 8.95
N PHE A 101 3.08 -5.79 9.09
CA PHE A 101 3.37 -5.23 10.40
C PHE A 101 3.51 -3.71 10.35
N HIS A 102 3.48 -3.10 11.52
CA HIS A 102 3.69 -1.68 11.71
C HIS A 102 4.93 -1.46 12.55
N HIS A 103 5.77 -0.51 12.14
CA HIS A 103 6.80 0.01 13.00
C HIS A 103 6.21 1.05 13.95
N SER A 104 6.62 1.02 15.21
CA SER A 104 6.30 2.06 16.19
C SER A 104 7.04 3.37 15.90
N VAL A 105 8.15 3.30 15.17
CA VAL A 105 8.97 4.44 14.74
C VAL A 105 9.11 4.39 13.22
N PRO A 106 8.90 5.50 12.49
CA PRO A 106 9.13 5.54 11.06
C PRO A 106 10.55 5.08 10.71
N ILE A 107 10.68 4.16 9.75
CA ILE A 107 11.99 3.78 9.24
C ILE A 107 12.49 4.92 8.35
N ASP A 108 13.76 5.29 8.52
CA ASP A 108 14.46 6.16 7.57
C ASP A 108 14.85 5.35 6.31
N CYS A 109 13.83 5.01 5.51
CA CYS A 109 14.00 4.31 4.24
C CYS A 109 13.08 4.93 3.20
N LEU A 110 13.69 5.50 2.16
CA LEU A 110 12.93 6.07 1.05
C LEU A 110 12.35 4.95 0.19
N PHE A 111 11.03 5.00 0.01
CA PHE A 111 10.27 4.00 -0.75
C PHE A 111 10.71 3.96 -2.20
N ARG A 112 11.49 2.92 -2.51
CA ARG A 112 12.08 2.64 -3.83
C ARG A 112 11.57 1.27 -4.29
N PRO A 113 10.39 1.21 -4.92
CA PRO A 113 9.81 -0.05 -5.33
C PRO A 113 10.70 -0.68 -6.38
N GLY A 114 10.89 -2.00 -6.30
CA GLY A 114 11.56 -2.78 -7.33
C GLY A 114 10.57 -3.51 -8.24
N VAL A 115 9.38 -3.80 -7.72
CA VAL A 115 8.34 -4.53 -8.45
C VAL A 115 6.99 -3.85 -8.25
N ALA A 116 6.18 -3.87 -9.30
CA ALA A 116 4.79 -3.50 -9.25
C ALA A 116 3.90 -4.61 -9.79
N PHE A 117 2.74 -4.83 -9.18
CA PHE A 117 1.68 -5.69 -9.68
C PHE A 117 0.47 -4.83 -10.06
N ARG A 118 0.04 -4.90 -11.31
CA ARG A 118 -1.17 -4.23 -11.79
C ARG A 118 -2.30 -5.24 -11.94
N PHE A 119 -3.35 -5.04 -11.17
CA PHE A 119 -4.62 -5.71 -11.32
C PHE A 119 -5.53 -4.82 -12.16
N SER A 120 -6.04 -5.34 -13.27
CA SER A 120 -6.91 -4.57 -14.16
C SER A 120 -7.99 -5.41 -14.81
N ASP A 121 -9.18 -4.84 -14.96
CA ASP A 121 -10.28 -5.41 -15.73
C ASP A 121 -10.47 -4.67 -17.07
N LYS A 122 -11.46 -5.15 -17.85
CA LYS A 122 -11.83 -4.53 -19.14
C LYS A 122 -12.53 -3.16 -18.98
N HIS A 123 -12.98 -2.82 -17.77
CA HIS A 123 -13.72 -1.60 -17.45
C HIS A 123 -12.84 -0.50 -16.86
N LYS A 124 -11.51 -0.63 -17.01
CA LYS A 124 -10.50 0.32 -16.51
C LYS A 124 -10.45 0.42 -14.99
N ASN A 125 -11.03 -0.51 -14.24
CA ASN A 125 -10.74 -0.60 -12.82
C ASN A 125 -9.31 -1.09 -12.67
N GLN A 126 -8.52 -0.37 -11.88
CA GLN A 126 -7.10 -0.66 -11.73
C GLN A 126 -6.67 -0.51 -10.28
N VAL A 127 -5.96 -1.53 -9.80
CA VAL A 127 -5.26 -1.51 -8.53
C VAL A 127 -3.79 -1.82 -8.81
N ASP A 128 -2.90 -0.97 -8.34
CA ASP A 128 -1.46 -1.22 -8.40
C ASP A 128 -0.91 -1.48 -7.00
N LEU A 129 -0.14 -2.55 -6.85
CA LEU A 129 0.62 -2.86 -5.64
C LEU A 129 2.11 -2.67 -5.96
N LEU A 130 2.75 -1.70 -5.32
CA LEU A 130 4.18 -1.44 -5.47
C LEU A 130 4.90 -2.01 -4.25
N VAL A 131 6.02 -2.69 -4.49
CA VAL A 131 6.77 -3.41 -3.45
C VAL A 131 8.23 -2.95 -3.45
N CYS A 132 8.64 -2.39 -2.31
CA CYS A 132 10.03 -2.05 -2.01
C CYS A 132 10.63 -3.14 -1.11
N PHE A 133 11.43 -4.02 -1.71
CA PHE A 133 12.09 -5.11 -0.95
C PHE A 133 13.24 -4.64 -0.07
N ALA A 134 13.79 -3.44 -0.32
CA ALA A 134 14.82 -2.83 0.52
C ALA A 134 14.24 -2.32 1.84
N CYS A 135 13.11 -1.63 1.80
CA CYS A 135 12.41 -1.13 2.99
C CYS A 135 11.45 -2.15 3.59
N ASN A 136 11.23 -3.30 2.93
CA ASN A 136 10.13 -4.21 3.22
C ASN A 136 8.78 -3.48 3.26
N GLU A 137 8.59 -2.49 2.40
CA GLU A 137 7.38 -1.66 2.36
C GLU A 137 6.58 -1.97 1.10
N LEU A 138 5.26 -1.85 1.18
CA LEU A 138 4.38 -1.90 0.04
C LEU A 138 3.32 -0.80 0.10
N ARG A 139 2.82 -0.43 -1.09
CA ARG A 139 1.80 0.59 -1.26
C ARG A 139 0.76 0.14 -2.28
N TYR A 140 -0.51 0.25 -1.91
CA TYR A 140 -1.65 0.03 -2.76
C TYR A 140 -2.14 1.35 -3.33
N TYR A 141 -2.28 1.39 -4.65
CA TYR A 141 -2.81 2.51 -5.39
C TYR A 141 -4.16 2.15 -5.99
N LEU A 142 -5.15 3.02 -5.78
CA LEU A 142 -6.45 2.97 -6.42
C LEU A 142 -6.74 4.34 -7.02
N GLY A 143 -7.01 4.39 -8.33
CA GLY A 143 -7.23 5.65 -9.04
C GLY A 143 -6.05 6.63 -8.95
N GLY A 144 -4.81 6.13 -8.92
CA GLY A 144 -3.60 6.95 -8.83
C GLY A 144 -3.24 7.46 -7.44
N LYS A 145 -4.03 7.11 -6.41
CA LYS A 145 -3.80 7.54 -5.02
C LYS A 145 -3.41 6.37 -4.14
N VAL A 146 -2.50 6.59 -3.20
CA VAL A 146 -2.19 5.61 -2.15
C VAL A 146 -3.41 5.47 -1.24
N VAL A 147 -3.96 4.26 -1.17
CA VAL A 147 -5.12 3.92 -0.31
C VAL A 147 -4.76 2.95 0.80
N GLY A 148 -3.60 2.31 0.72
CA GLY A 148 -3.06 1.45 1.76
C GLY A 148 -1.54 1.41 1.69
N GLN A 149 -0.89 1.35 2.84
CA GLN A 149 0.56 1.24 2.97
C GLN A 149 0.88 0.37 4.18
N SER A 150 1.83 -0.54 4.02
CA SER A 150 2.26 -1.39 5.11
C SER A 150 3.68 -1.89 4.90
N TYR A 151 4.24 -2.51 5.94
CA TYR A 151 5.50 -3.24 5.86
C TYR A 151 5.22 -4.73 5.83
N PHE A 152 6.09 -5.52 5.19
CA PHE A 152 5.89 -6.95 5.02
C PHE A 152 7.08 -7.80 5.45
N LYS A 153 6.82 -9.04 5.88
CA LYS A 153 7.87 -10.03 6.24
C LYS A 153 7.88 -11.26 5.33
N SER A 154 6.96 -11.35 4.37
CA SER A 154 6.75 -12.56 3.56
C SER A 154 7.97 -12.92 2.70
N GLN A 155 8.53 -14.10 2.98
CA GLN A 155 9.54 -14.73 2.13
C GLN A 155 8.91 -15.27 0.84
N GLU A 156 7.65 -15.67 0.91
CA GLU A 156 6.84 -16.15 -0.20
C GLU A 156 6.71 -15.09 -1.29
N LEU A 157 6.59 -13.81 -0.92
CA LEU A 157 6.57 -12.71 -1.88
C LEU A 157 7.91 -12.57 -2.60
N ARG A 158 9.03 -12.75 -1.88
CA ARG A 158 10.37 -12.75 -2.47
C ARG A 158 10.54 -13.91 -3.45
N PHE A 159 10.16 -15.13 -3.05
CA PHE A 159 10.21 -16.30 -3.92
C PHE A 159 9.33 -16.15 -5.16
N LEU A 160 8.09 -15.68 -5.00
CA LEU A 160 7.18 -15.43 -6.11
C LEU A 160 7.79 -14.45 -7.12
N VAL A 161 8.38 -13.35 -6.64
CA VAL A 161 8.99 -12.36 -7.52
C VAL A 161 10.22 -12.91 -8.23
N LYS A 162 11.03 -13.76 -7.57
CA LYS A 162 12.13 -14.48 -8.23
C LYS A 162 11.65 -15.43 -9.33
N GLU A 163 10.53 -16.14 -9.11
CA GLU A 163 9.91 -16.99 -10.14
C GLU A 163 9.42 -16.17 -11.34
N LEU A 164 8.89 -14.97 -11.10
CA LEU A 164 8.36 -14.10 -12.16
C LEU A 164 9.46 -13.43 -12.99
N PHE A 165 10.62 -13.12 -12.39
CA PHE A 165 11.74 -12.45 -13.05
C PHE A 165 13.03 -13.30 -12.97
N PRO A 166 13.07 -14.49 -13.58
CA PRO A 166 14.19 -15.44 -13.43
C PRO A 166 15.51 -14.93 -14.02
N LYS A 167 15.46 -13.93 -14.90
CA LYS A 167 16.63 -13.35 -15.58
C LYS A 167 17.08 -12.00 -15.00
N ASP A 168 16.41 -11.49 -13.96
CA ASP A 168 16.77 -10.23 -13.33
C ASP A 168 17.71 -10.48 -12.14
N ASP A 169 18.99 -10.17 -12.31
CA ASP A 169 20.02 -10.40 -11.32
C ASP A 169 19.79 -9.67 -9.99
N LYS A 170 19.17 -8.48 -10.00
CA LYS A 170 18.84 -7.75 -8.76
C LYS A 170 17.74 -8.48 -8.02
N ILE A 171 16.71 -8.93 -8.74
CA ILE A 171 15.59 -9.70 -8.16
C ILE A 171 16.06 -11.06 -7.62
N GLN A 172 16.95 -11.76 -8.33
CA GLN A 172 17.45 -13.05 -7.86
C GLN A 172 18.26 -12.95 -6.55
N LYS A 173 18.80 -11.76 -6.23
CA LYS A 173 19.55 -11.48 -5.00
C LYS A 173 18.70 -11.04 -3.80
N LEU A 174 17.37 -10.90 -3.97
CA LEU A 174 16.43 -10.56 -2.88
C LEU A 174 16.40 -11.57 -1.74
#